data_AF-A0A5B7UHA5-F1
#
_entry.id   AF-A0A5B7UHA5-F1
#
_cell.length_a   1.000
_cell.length_b   1.000
_cell.length_c   1.000
_cell.angle_alpha   90.00
_cell.angle_beta   90.00
_cell.angle_gamma   90.00
#
_symmetry.space_group_name_H-M   'P 1'
#
loop_
_entity.id
_entity.type
_entity.pdbx_description
1 polymer ?
#
loop_
_entity_poly.entity_id
_entity_poly.type
_entity_poly.pdbx_seq_one_letter_code
_entity_poly.pdbx_strand_id
1 'polypeptide(L)' 'MCREHSISQPTFYKWKSKYGGLDVQQLTKMKELEKELSQYKKIVAELTLENVVMKDVIAKKL' A
#
# COMPACT_ATOMS: atom_id res chain seq x y z
N MET A 1 1.85 -16.06 -27.22
CA MET A 1 2.58 -16.15 -25.94
C MET A 1 3.81 -17.08 -26.03
N CYS A 2 3.72 -18.41 -25.90
CA CYS A 2 4.92 -19.28 -25.93
C CYS A 2 5.69 -19.23 -27.27
N ARG A 3 4.97 -19.33 -28.41
CA ARG A 3 5.57 -19.28 -29.75
C ARG A 3 6.08 -17.89 -30.16
N GLU A 4 5.47 -16.83 -29.63
CA GLU A 4 5.88 -15.44 -29.86
C GLU A 4 7.11 -15.05 -29.05
N HIS A 5 7.29 -15.64 -27.86
CA HIS A 5 8.44 -15.39 -26.99
C HIS A 5 9.53 -16.46 -27.09
N SER A 6 9.42 -17.40 -28.04
CA SER A 6 10.36 -18.53 -28.20
C SER A 6 10.57 -19.34 -26.92
N ILE A 7 9.52 -19.51 -26.12
CA ILE A 7 9.54 -20.26 -24.86
C ILE A 7 8.76 -21.55 -25.04
N SER A 8 9.27 -22.67 -24.52
CA SER A 8 8.52 -23.93 -24.50
C SER A 8 7.35 -23.87 -23.51
N GLN A 9 6.25 -24.56 -23.82
CA GLN A 9 5.09 -24.64 -22.93
C GLN A 9 5.45 -25.13 -21.50
N PRO A 10 6.27 -26.18 -21.31
CA PRO A 10 6.64 -26.63 -19.96
C PRO A 10 7.36 -25.55 -19.15
N THR A 11 8.26 -24.79 -19.78
CA THR A 11 8.98 -23.68 -19.14
C THR A 11 8.02 -22.56 -18.76
N PHE A 12 7.07 -22.22 -19.64
CA PHE A 12 6.03 -21.22 -19.35
C PHE A 12 5.19 -21.60 -18.13
N TYR A 13 4.68 -22.83 -18.06
CA TYR A 13 3.86 -23.28 -16.92
C TYR A 13 4.67 -23.36 -15.62
N LYS A 14 5.95 -23.73 -15.69
CA LYS A 14 6.85 -23.71 -14.52
C LYS A 14 7.02 -22.28 -13.98
N TRP A 15 7.21 -21.30 -14.84
CA TRP A 15 7.32 -19.89 -14.42
C TRP A 15 5.99 -19.34 -13.93
N LYS A 16 4.88 -19.64 -14.62
CA LYS A 16 3.53 -19.25 -14.19
C LYS A 16 3.20 -19.77 -12.79
N SER A 17 3.54 -21.03 -12.50
CA SER A 17 3.34 -21.61 -11.16
C SER A 17 4.22 -20.93 -10.11
N LYS A 18 5.51 -20.70 -10.42
CA LYS A 18 6.46 -20.12 -9.48
C LYS A 18 6.22 -18.63 -9.17
N TYR A 19 5.84 -17.85 -10.18
CA TYR A 19 5.79 -16.38 -10.09
C TYR A 19 4.37 -15.82 -10.16
N GLY A 20 3.40 -16.53 -10.75
CA GLY A 20 2.03 -16.02 -10.89
C GLY A 20 1.32 -15.78 -9.54
N GLY A 21 1.67 -16.53 -8.50
CA GLY A 21 1.19 -16.27 -7.13
C GLY A 21 1.92 -15.14 -6.41
N LEU A 22 3.16 -14.84 -6.80
CA LEU A 22 3.97 -13.79 -6.19
C LEU A 22 3.39 -12.40 -6.51
N ASP A 23 2.99 -12.17 -7.75
CA ASP A 23 2.40 -10.90 -8.18
C ASP A 23 1.09 -10.60 -7.44
N VAL A 24 0.26 -11.63 -7.20
CA VAL A 24 -0.99 -11.48 -6.43
C VAL A 24 -0.71 -11.16 -4.97
N GLN A 25 0.25 -11.85 -4.35
CA GLN A 25 0.65 -11.56 -2.96
C GLN A 25 1.24 -10.15 -2.81
N GLN A 26 2.08 -9.71 -3.76
CA GLN A 26 2.62 -8.36 -3.77
C GLN A 26 1.52 -7.31 -3.90
N LEU A 27 0.54 -7.53 -4.78
CA LEU A 27 -0.60 -6.63 -4.93
C LEU A 27 -1.46 -6.56 -3.66
N THR A 28 -1.71 -7.69 -2.99
CA THR A 28 -2.43 -7.72 -1.71
C THR A 28 -1.69 -6.93 -0.65
N LYS A 29 -0.38 -7.16 -0.49
CA LYS A 29 0.46 -6.42 0.46
C LYS A 29 0.48 -4.92 0.16
N MET A 30 0.54 -4.54 -1.12
CA MET A 30 0.48 -3.14 -1.54
C MET A 30 -0.83 -2.48 -1.09
N LYS A 31 -1.98 -3.14 -1.31
CA LYS A 31 -3.29 -2.63 -0.88
C LYS A 31 -3.41 -2.50 0.64
N GLU A 32 -2.85 -3.45 1.38
CA GLU A 32 -2.80 -3.39 2.85
C GLU A 32 -1.99 -2.18 3.33
N LEU A 33 -0.80 -1.97 2.76
CA LEU A 33 0.04 -0.81 3.07
C LEU A 33 -0.63 0.52 2.70
N GLU A 34 -1.32 0.59 1.56
CA GLU A 34 -2.09 1.78 1.16
C GLU A 34 -3.21 2.09 2.16
N LYS A 35 -3.90 1.06 2.66
CA LYS A 35 -4.94 1.19 3.68
C LYS A 35 -4.37 1.67 5.01
N GLU A 36 -3.27 1.08 5.47
CA GLU A 36 -2.59 1.51 6.70
C GLU A 36 -2.10 2.95 6.60
N LEU A 37 -1.47 3.31 5.47
CA LEU A 37 -1.02 4.68 5.21
C LEU A 37 -2.19 5.68 5.24
N SER A 38 -3.35 5.32 4.67
CA SER A 38 -4.55 6.15 4.72
C SER A 38 -5.05 6.35 6.15
N GLN A 39 -5.02 5.30 6.97
CA GLN A 39 -5.41 5.39 8.38
C GLN A 39 -4.46 6.29 9.17
N TYR A 40 -3.14 6.12 8.98
CA TYR A 40 -2.15 6.97 9.64
C TYR A 40 -2.27 8.43 9.24
N LYS A 41 -2.49 8.74 7.96
CA LYS A 41 -2.72 10.11 7.49
C LYS A 41 -3.93 10.76 8.18
N LYS A 42 -5.02 10.00 8.34
CA LYS A 42 -6.22 10.47 9.03
C LYS A 42 -5.92 10.80 10.50
N ILE A 43 -5.30 9.87 11.23
CA ILE A 43 -4.94 10.05 12.64
C ILE A 43 -4.04 11.27 12.81
N VAL A 44 -3.01 11.42 11.98
CA VAL A 44 -2.09 12.56 12.05
C VAL A 44 -2.81 13.87 11.77
N ALA A 45 -3.72 13.92 10.81
CA ALA A 45 -4.50 15.12 10.52
C ALA A 45 -5.40 15.51 11.71
N GLU A 46 -6.09 14.55 12.32
CA GLU A 46 -6.95 14.76 13.49
C GLU A 46 -6.14 15.29 14.68
N LEU A 47 -5.04 14.61 15.03
CA LEU A 47 -4.15 15.04 16.12
C LEU A 47 -3.52 16.41 15.86
N THR A 48 -3.17 16.70 14.61
CA THR A 48 -2.61 18.01 14.24
C THR A 48 -3.65 19.11 14.44
N LEU A 49 -4.89 18.87 14.02
CA LEU A 49 -6.00 19.80 14.20
C LEU A 49 -6.26 20.05 15.69
N GLU A 50 -6.36 19.01 16.50
CA GLU A 50 -6.53 19.12 17.95
C GLU A 50 -5.38 19.92 18.58
N ASN A 51 -4.13 19.67 18.15
CA ASN A 51 -2.96 20.40 18.64
C ASN A 51 -3.04 21.90 18.33
N VAL A 52 -3.44 22.25 17.10
CA VAL A 52 -3.62 23.65 16.68
C VAL A 52 -4.68 24.33 17.53
N VAL A 53 -5.84 23.69 17.72
CA VAL A 53 -6.93 24.22 18.54
C VAL A 53 -6.49 24.41 19.99
N MET A 54 -5.81 23.42 20.59
CA MET A 54 -5.29 23.53 21.96
C MET A 54 -4.32 24.70 22.11
N LYS A 55 -3.40 24.88 21.16
CA LYS A 55 -2.44 26.01 21.16
C LYS A 55 -3.15 27.36 21.05
N ASP A 56 -4.16 27.48 20.18
CA ASP A 56 -4.95 28.71 20.05
C ASP A 56 -5.70 29.06 21.34
N VAL A 57 -6.32 28.06 21.98
CA VAL A 57 -7.00 28.25 23.27
C VAL A 57 -6.03 28.70 24.37
N ILE A 58 -4.82 28.11 24.42
CA ILE A 58 -3.80 28.52 25.39
C ILE A 58 -3.34 29.96 25.10
N ALA A 59 -3.07 30.29 23.84
CA ALA A 59 -2.62 31.62 23.44
C ALA A 59 -3.66 32.71 23.73
N LYS A 60 -4.97 32.40 23.66
CA LYS A 60 -6.05 33.34 24.02
C LYS A 60 -6.26 33.52 25.53
N LYS A 61 -5.78 32.58 26.35
CA LYS A 61 -5.90 32.63 27.82
C LYS A 61 -4.75 33.36 28.51
N LEU A 62 -3.60 33.44 27.84
CA LEU A 62 -2.42 34.21 28.26
C LEU A 62 -2.52 35.65 27.74
#